data_AF-A0A0R2EYH3-F1
#
_entry.id   AF-A0A0R2EYH3-F1
#
_cell.length_a   1.000
_cell.length_b   1.000
_cell.length_c   1.000
_cell.angle_alpha   90.00
_cell.angle_beta   90.00
_cell.angle_gamma   90.00
#
_symmetry.space_group_name_H-M   'P 1'
#
loop_
_entity.id
_entity.type
_entity.pdbx_description
1 polymer ?
#
loop_
_entity_poly.entity_id
_entity_poly.type
_entity_poly.pdbx_seq_one_letter_code
_entity_poly.pdbx_strand_id
1 'polypeptide(L)'
;MAELVADVSSWNPDTAAFFQSLKKAGAKAVIVKLSEGTTYRNPKAPAQIKNAWAAGMHVHGYHYARFQTVDQAKAEARHFAATAKLRGLNHTSVMALDLEDASIKGDTTARVAAFITTLKQAGYPKVDLYTSASWIWYHRVNLAKLVKLNLWIARYQADQPGVDSVGTWQFTSNFHGLKVDMSYDFFGYYSKV
;
A
#
# COMPACT_ATOMS: atom_id res chain seq x y z
N MET A 1 -19.91 -7.63 -5.41
CA MET A 1 -18.72 -8.47 -5.15
C MET A 1 -17.57 -7.56 -4.78
N ALA A 2 -16.59 -8.04 -4.00
CA ALA A 2 -15.39 -7.27 -3.71
C ALA A 2 -14.58 -7.07 -5.00
N GLU A 3 -13.93 -5.91 -5.14
CA GLU A 3 -13.12 -5.61 -6.32
C GLU A 3 -11.68 -6.11 -6.11
N LEU A 4 -11.00 -6.46 -7.20
CA LEU A 4 -9.61 -6.92 -7.14
C LEU A 4 -8.63 -5.76 -7.26
N VAL A 5 -7.62 -5.75 -6.40
CA VAL A 5 -6.54 -4.76 -6.37
C VAL A 5 -5.21 -5.48 -6.27
N ALA A 6 -4.34 -5.27 -7.25
CA ALA A 6 -2.98 -5.81 -7.22
C ALA A 6 -2.03 -4.84 -6.53
N ASP A 7 -0.94 -5.34 -6.00
CA ASP A 7 0.20 -4.52 -5.62
C ASP A 7 1.49 -5.04 -6.27
N VAL A 8 2.38 -4.10 -6.61
CA VAL A 8 3.59 -4.39 -7.40
C VAL A 8 4.79 -3.61 -6.90
N SER A 9 5.98 -4.19 -7.11
CA SER A 9 7.26 -3.60 -6.75
C SER A 9 8.30 -3.83 -7.85
N SER A 10 9.57 -3.53 -7.57
CA SER A 10 10.68 -3.86 -8.48
C SER A 10 10.81 -5.36 -8.79
N TRP A 11 10.19 -6.23 -7.96
CA TRP A 11 10.17 -7.68 -8.17
C TRP A 11 9.21 -8.14 -9.26
N ASN A 12 8.22 -7.31 -9.60
CA ASN A 12 7.22 -7.65 -10.62
C ASN A 12 7.61 -7.09 -11.99
N PRO A 13 7.01 -7.59 -13.08
CA PRO A 13 7.15 -6.97 -14.40
C PRO A 13 6.61 -5.54 -14.42
N ASP A 14 7.10 -4.76 -15.38
CA ASP A 14 6.64 -3.40 -15.68
C ASP A 14 6.12 -3.27 -17.11
N THR A 15 5.84 -4.39 -17.79
CA THR A 15 5.43 -4.44 -19.19
C THR A 15 3.93 -4.20 -19.37
N ALA A 16 3.52 -3.66 -20.51
CA ALA A 16 2.11 -3.48 -20.85
C ALA A 16 1.32 -4.79 -20.82
N ALA A 17 1.91 -5.89 -21.32
CA ALA A 17 1.28 -7.21 -21.33
C ALA A 17 0.91 -7.70 -19.91
N PHE A 18 1.76 -7.43 -18.92
CA PHE A 18 1.50 -7.78 -17.53
C PHE A 18 0.30 -7.00 -16.95
N PHE A 19 0.23 -5.69 -17.16
CA PHE A 19 -0.91 -4.91 -16.67
C PHE A 19 -2.21 -5.24 -17.41
N GLN A 20 -2.14 -5.61 -18.70
CA GLN A 20 -3.29 -6.11 -19.44
C GLN A 20 -3.75 -7.49 -18.92
N SER A 21 -2.85 -8.36 -18.48
CA SER A 21 -3.25 -9.63 -17.88
C SER A 21 -3.94 -9.43 -16.53
N LEU A 22 -3.44 -8.51 -15.69
CA LEU A 22 -4.12 -8.12 -14.44
C LEU A 22 -5.53 -7.57 -14.71
N LYS A 23 -5.66 -6.67 -15.67
CA LYS A 23 -6.96 -6.10 -16.07
C LYS A 23 -7.94 -7.19 -16.53
N LYS A 24 -7.48 -8.10 -17.39
CA LYS A 24 -8.28 -9.24 -17.88
C LYS A 24 -8.70 -10.19 -16.75
N ALA A 25 -7.86 -10.33 -15.73
CA ALA A 25 -8.16 -11.12 -14.55
C ALA A 25 -9.08 -10.41 -13.54
N GLY A 26 -9.53 -9.18 -13.84
CA GLY A 26 -10.53 -8.44 -13.06
C GLY A 26 -9.97 -7.36 -12.15
N ALA A 27 -8.65 -7.15 -12.10
CA ALA A 27 -8.06 -6.08 -11.30
C ALA A 27 -8.55 -4.70 -11.75
N LYS A 28 -8.98 -3.89 -10.77
CA LYS A 28 -9.47 -2.52 -10.98
C LYS A 28 -8.41 -1.47 -10.66
N ALA A 29 -7.50 -1.78 -9.73
CA ALA A 29 -6.46 -0.87 -9.29
C ALA A 29 -5.12 -1.60 -9.10
N VAL A 30 -4.04 -0.82 -9.12
CA VAL A 30 -2.69 -1.26 -8.76
C VAL A 30 -2.09 -0.31 -7.72
N ILE A 31 -1.53 -0.86 -6.65
CA ILE A 31 -0.76 -0.13 -5.64
C ILE A 31 0.74 -0.36 -5.93
N VAL A 32 1.47 0.67 -6.32
CA VAL A 32 2.86 0.56 -6.76
C VAL A 32 3.82 0.94 -5.63
N LYS A 33 4.84 0.12 -5.32
CA LYS A 33 5.94 0.50 -4.43
C LYS A 33 6.62 1.72 -5.00
N LEU A 34 6.64 2.83 -4.28
CA LEU A 34 7.32 4.04 -4.75
C LEU A 34 8.68 4.22 -4.10
N SER A 35 8.75 3.99 -2.79
CA SER A 35 9.96 4.23 -2.00
C SER A 35 10.07 3.29 -0.80
N GLU A 36 11.27 3.29 -0.21
CA GLU A 36 11.61 2.55 0.99
C GLU A 36 12.66 3.34 1.77
N GLY A 37 12.47 3.50 3.07
CA GLY A 37 13.30 4.38 3.88
C GLY A 37 13.37 5.80 3.28
N THR A 38 14.55 6.42 3.32
CA THR A 38 14.75 7.77 2.77
C THR A 38 15.58 7.81 1.49
N THR A 39 16.04 6.65 1.00
CA THR A 39 17.03 6.58 -0.09
C THR A 39 16.53 5.83 -1.29
N TYR A 40 15.81 4.72 -1.09
CA TYR A 40 15.37 3.88 -2.18
C TYR A 40 14.15 4.47 -2.89
N ARG A 41 14.16 4.36 -4.22
CA ARG A 41 13.01 4.58 -5.12
C ARG A 41 12.91 3.40 -6.06
N ASN A 42 11.70 2.88 -6.24
CA ASN A 42 11.48 1.76 -7.15
C ASN A 42 11.81 2.18 -8.60
N PRO A 43 12.82 1.57 -9.25
CA PRO A 43 13.23 1.95 -10.60
C PRO A 43 12.17 1.60 -11.66
N LYS A 44 11.31 0.59 -11.39
CA LYS A 44 10.22 0.17 -12.29
C LYS A 44 8.95 1.00 -12.15
N ALA A 45 8.79 1.75 -11.06
CA ALA A 45 7.59 2.54 -10.79
C ALA A 45 7.12 3.40 -11.98
N PRO A 46 7.97 4.18 -12.70
CA PRO A 46 7.49 4.95 -13.84
C PRO A 46 6.83 4.10 -14.95
N ALA A 47 7.41 2.96 -15.32
CA ALA A 47 6.84 2.07 -16.32
C ALA A 47 5.60 1.34 -15.80
N GLN A 48 5.62 0.92 -14.52
CA GLN A 48 4.48 0.27 -13.86
C GLN A 48 3.25 1.19 -13.83
N ILE A 49 3.44 2.43 -13.38
CA ILE A 49 2.37 3.44 -13.32
C ILE A 49 1.82 3.75 -14.71
N LYS A 50 2.70 4.02 -15.67
CA LYS A 50 2.32 4.30 -17.07
C LYS A 50 1.46 3.17 -17.66
N ASN A 51 1.91 1.93 -17.50
CA ASN A 51 1.25 0.78 -18.12
C ASN A 51 -0.02 0.36 -17.38
N ALA A 52 -0.10 0.58 -16.06
CA ALA A 52 -1.34 0.40 -15.30
C ALA A 52 -2.42 1.40 -15.73
N TRP A 53 -2.07 2.68 -15.87
CA TRP A 53 -2.99 3.69 -16.42
C TRP A 53 -3.43 3.36 -17.85
N ALA A 54 -2.49 2.95 -18.72
CA ALA A 54 -2.80 2.58 -20.10
C ALA A 54 -3.74 1.35 -20.19
N ALA A 55 -3.74 0.47 -19.19
CA ALA A 55 -4.68 -0.64 -19.08
C ALA A 55 -6.03 -0.24 -18.43
N GLY A 56 -6.23 1.04 -18.12
CA GLY A 56 -7.47 1.57 -17.55
C GLY A 56 -7.69 1.12 -16.11
N MET A 57 -6.63 1.07 -15.30
CA MET A 57 -6.70 0.80 -13.86
C MET A 57 -6.43 2.08 -13.06
N HIS A 58 -7.02 2.16 -11.86
CA HIS A 58 -6.61 3.16 -10.87
C HIS A 58 -5.19 2.86 -10.37
N VAL A 59 -4.42 3.89 -10.05
CA VAL A 59 -3.03 3.72 -9.60
C VAL A 59 -2.79 4.50 -8.31
N HIS A 60 -2.21 3.80 -7.35
CA HIS A 60 -1.91 4.28 -6.00
C HIS A 60 -0.46 3.95 -5.64
N GLY A 61 0.01 4.48 -4.51
CA GLY A 61 1.38 4.27 -4.06
C GLY A 61 1.46 3.60 -2.70
N TYR A 62 2.52 2.81 -2.48
CA TYR A 62 2.91 2.42 -1.12
C TYR A 62 4.39 2.72 -0.81
N HIS A 63 4.67 2.82 0.48
CA HIS A 63 6.00 3.04 1.04
C HIS A 63 6.39 1.96 2.04
N TYR A 64 7.50 1.27 1.80
CA TYR A 64 8.03 0.27 2.72
C TYR A 64 8.79 0.94 3.88
N ALA A 65 8.26 0.79 5.09
CA ALA A 65 8.77 1.45 6.27
C ALA A 65 10.12 0.88 6.72
N ARG A 66 11.05 1.77 7.10
CA ARG A 66 12.30 1.42 7.80
C ARG A 66 12.48 2.20 9.11
N PHE A 67 11.52 3.04 9.47
CA PHE A 67 11.64 3.95 10.61
C PHE A 67 11.70 3.23 11.97
N GLN A 68 12.50 3.75 12.87
CA GLN A 68 12.58 3.36 14.29
C GLN A 68 12.10 4.47 15.22
N THR A 69 12.11 5.72 14.76
CA THR A 69 11.68 6.90 15.55
C THR A 69 10.57 7.67 14.85
N VAL A 70 9.91 8.56 15.60
CA VAL A 70 8.90 9.48 15.04
C VAL A 70 9.50 10.38 13.97
N ASP A 71 10.72 10.88 14.16
CA ASP A 71 11.35 11.77 13.20
C ASP A 71 11.75 11.05 11.91
N GLN A 72 12.18 9.78 12.02
CA GLN A 72 12.40 8.92 10.85
C GLN A 72 11.07 8.66 10.11
N ALA A 73 9.98 8.40 10.81
CA ALA A 73 8.67 8.22 10.19
C ALA A 73 8.22 9.48 9.42
N LYS A 74 8.44 10.67 9.98
CA LYS A 74 8.19 11.94 9.27
C LYS A 74 9.12 12.12 8.06
N ALA A 75 10.39 11.73 8.16
CA ALA A 75 11.34 11.83 7.06
C ALA A 75 10.97 10.89 5.90
N GLU A 76 10.60 9.66 6.21
CA GLU A 76 10.11 8.67 5.25
C GLU A 76 8.81 9.12 4.57
N ALA A 77 7.86 9.67 5.33
CA ALA A 77 6.63 10.24 4.77
C ALA A 77 6.91 11.40 3.78
N ARG A 78 7.86 12.29 4.10
CA ARG A 78 8.27 13.36 3.16
C ARG A 78 8.92 12.81 1.90
N HIS A 79 9.80 11.81 2.03
CA HIS A 79 10.42 11.15 0.88
C HIS A 79 9.39 10.44 -0.01
N PHE A 80 8.41 9.78 0.61
CA PHE A 80 7.30 9.14 -0.08
C PHE A 80 6.42 10.16 -0.82
N ALA A 81 6.00 11.23 -0.16
CA ALA A 81 5.21 12.31 -0.78
C ALA A 81 5.94 12.96 -1.96
N ALA A 82 7.24 13.24 -1.82
CA ALA A 82 8.06 13.78 -2.89
C ALA A 82 8.18 12.80 -4.07
N THR A 83 8.36 11.51 -3.78
CA THR A 83 8.43 10.48 -4.82
C THR A 83 7.09 10.31 -5.53
N ALA A 84 5.96 10.30 -4.81
CA ALA A 84 4.62 10.25 -5.37
C ALA A 84 4.34 11.42 -6.32
N LYS A 85 4.70 12.64 -5.91
CA LYS A 85 4.56 13.85 -6.73
C LYS A 85 5.37 13.73 -8.03
N LEU A 86 6.61 13.25 -7.96
CA LEU A 86 7.47 13.00 -9.13
C LEU A 86 6.88 11.93 -10.08
N ARG A 87 6.01 11.06 -9.58
CA ARG A 87 5.36 10.00 -10.37
C ARG A 87 3.95 10.38 -10.84
N GLY A 88 3.52 11.61 -10.62
CA GLY A 88 2.22 12.10 -11.07
C GLY A 88 1.04 11.64 -10.21
N LEU A 89 1.30 11.04 -9.04
CA LEU A 89 0.24 10.82 -8.05
C LEU A 89 -0.14 12.16 -7.39
N ASN A 90 -1.39 12.28 -6.96
CA ASN A 90 -1.93 13.53 -6.46
C ASN A 90 -2.89 13.29 -5.27
N HIS A 91 -3.62 14.32 -4.85
CA HIS A 91 -4.53 14.27 -3.69
C HIS A 91 -5.65 13.23 -3.78
N THR A 92 -5.97 12.71 -4.96
CA THR A 92 -6.97 11.63 -5.14
C THR A 92 -6.38 10.24 -4.97
N SER A 93 -5.05 10.11 -5.05
CA SER A 93 -4.32 8.85 -4.88
C SER A 93 -4.30 8.43 -3.41
N VAL A 94 -4.46 7.12 -3.17
CA VAL A 94 -4.24 6.51 -1.87
C VAL A 94 -2.74 6.32 -1.66
N MET A 95 -2.27 6.68 -0.48
CA MET A 95 -0.90 6.56 -0.04
C MET A 95 -0.83 5.53 1.10
N ALA A 96 -0.40 4.31 0.80
CA ALA A 96 -0.32 3.24 1.80
C ALA A 96 1.05 3.24 2.51
N LEU A 97 1.03 3.14 3.83
CA LEU A 97 2.21 2.81 4.63
C LEU A 97 2.32 1.29 4.73
N ASP A 98 3.40 0.71 4.22
CA ASP A 98 3.71 -0.70 4.36
C ASP A 98 4.59 -0.91 5.62
N LEU A 99 3.97 -1.47 6.66
CA LEU A 99 4.54 -1.67 7.99
C LEU A 99 4.66 -3.16 8.30
N GLU A 100 5.74 -3.78 7.84
CA GLU A 100 5.98 -5.22 8.04
C GLU A 100 7.43 -5.60 8.35
N ASP A 101 8.36 -4.65 8.28
CA ASP A 101 9.78 -4.93 8.43
C ASP A 101 10.12 -5.47 9.84
N ALA A 102 10.73 -6.66 9.88
CA ALA A 102 11.05 -7.36 11.12
C ALA A 102 12.06 -6.62 12.02
N SER A 103 12.84 -5.68 11.46
CA SER A 103 13.77 -4.84 12.22
C SER A 103 13.04 -3.74 13.00
N ILE A 104 11.84 -3.32 12.59
CA ILE A 104 11.04 -2.36 13.35
C ILE A 104 10.64 -3.03 14.66
N LYS A 105 10.97 -2.41 15.79
CA LYS A 105 10.71 -2.98 17.14
C LYS A 105 9.65 -2.21 17.90
N GLY A 106 9.00 -2.89 18.84
CA GLY A 106 8.07 -2.30 19.80
C GLY A 106 6.76 -1.78 19.20
N ASP A 107 6.04 -1.00 20.01
CA ASP A 107 4.83 -0.30 19.61
C ASP A 107 5.15 0.81 18.59
N THR A 108 4.48 0.79 17.45
CA THR A 108 4.67 1.71 16.33
C THR A 108 3.65 2.83 16.26
N THR A 109 2.66 2.86 17.16
CA THR A 109 1.49 3.75 17.10
C THR A 109 1.84 5.22 16.86
N ALA A 110 2.76 5.79 17.66
CA ALA A 110 3.15 7.20 17.51
C ALA A 110 3.89 7.48 16.19
N ARG A 111 4.64 6.50 15.67
CA ARG A 111 5.38 6.60 14.41
C ARG A 111 4.44 6.53 13.22
N VAL A 112 3.48 5.60 13.24
CA VAL A 112 2.41 5.49 12.25
C VAL A 112 1.56 6.77 12.22
N ALA A 113 1.15 7.27 13.40
CA ALA A 113 0.39 8.53 13.49
C ALA A 113 1.16 9.73 12.90
N ALA A 114 2.46 9.82 13.17
CA ALA A 114 3.31 10.87 12.61
C ALA A 114 3.48 10.75 11.09
N PHE A 115 3.65 9.52 10.56
CA PHE A 115 3.72 9.26 9.13
C PHE A 115 2.44 9.71 8.41
N ILE A 116 1.26 9.27 8.91
CA ILE A 116 -0.05 9.64 8.37
C ILE A 116 -0.25 11.15 8.38
N THR A 117 0.03 11.80 9.50
CA THR A 117 -0.12 13.26 9.65
C THR A 117 0.77 14.01 8.66
N THR A 118 2.02 13.56 8.48
CA THR A 118 2.97 14.18 7.55
C THR A 118 2.50 14.06 6.10
N LEU A 119 1.95 12.92 5.69
CA LEU A 119 1.39 12.76 4.34
C LEU A 119 0.18 13.66 4.10
N LYS A 120 -0.73 13.75 5.08
CA LYS A 120 -1.90 14.64 5.00
C LYS A 120 -1.47 16.10 4.86
N GLN A 121 -0.49 16.54 5.65
CA GLN A 121 0.10 17.88 5.55
C GLN A 121 0.81 18.13 4.21
N ALA A 122 1.35 17.08 3.58
CA ALA A 122 1.96 17.15 2.26
C ALA A 122 0.96 17.13 1.09
N GLY A 123 -0.36 17.17 1.36
CA GLY A 123 -1.41 17.24 0.34
C GLY A 123 -1.97 15.88 -0.10
N TYR A 124 -1.69 14.80 0.64
CA TYR A 124 -2.24 13.47 0.39
C TYR A 124 -3.22 13.06 1.50
N PRO A 125 -4.52 13.43 1.40
CA PRO A 125 -5.49 13.19 2.46
C PRO A 125 -5.88 11.72 2.64
N LYS A 126 -5.78 10.92 1.57
CA LYS A 126 -6.11 9.48 1.56
C LYS A 126 -4.86 8.67 1.92
N VAL A 127 -4.75 8.30 3.19
CA VAL A 127 -3.65 7.46 3.70
C VAL A 127 -4.21 6.14 4.20
N ASP A 128 -3.51 5.05 3.95
CA ASP A 128 -3.86 3.73 4.47
C ASP A 128 -2.68 3.09 5.21
N LEU A 129 -2.98 2.07 6.00
CA LEU A 129 -1.98 1.23 6.67
C LEU A 129 -2.07 -0.18 6.15
N TYR A 130 -0.96 -0.66 5.60
CA TYR A 130 -0.72 -2.06 5.30
C TYR A 130 0.12 -2.73 6.38
N THR A 131 -0.32 -3.90 6.83
CA THR A 131 0.45 -4.81 7.68
C THR A 131 -0.16 -6.21 7.68
N SER A 132 0.55 -7.20 8.22
CA SER A 132 -0.04 -8.54 8.38
C SER A 132 -0.99 -8.60 9.58
N ALA A 133 -1.97 -9.50 9.55
CA ALA A 133 -2.92 -9.68 10.65
C ALA A 133 -2.22 -9.95 11.99
N SER A 134 -1.08 -10.65 11.96
CA SER A 134 -0.28 -10.95 13.16
C SER A 134 0.28 -9.70 13.84
N TRP A 135 0.64 -8.65 13.09
CA TRP A 135 1.09 -7.39 13.69
C TRP A 135 -0.02 -6.73 14.53
N ILE A 136 -1.28 -6.89 14.12
CA ILE A 136 -2.42 -6.40 14.89
C ILE A 136 -2.64 -7.27 16.13
N TRP A 137 -2.63 -8.60 15.99
CA TRP A 137 -2.81 -9.52 17.11
C TRP A 137 -1.72 -9.39 18.18
N TYR A 138 -0.49 -9.09 17.77
CA TYR A 138 0.65 -8.85 18.68
C TYR A 138 0.77 -7.39 19.12
N HIS A 139 -0.27 -6.58 18.93
CA HIS A 139 -0.33 -5.19 19.38
C HIS A 139 0.87 -4.35 18.95
N ARG A 140 1.41 -4.59 17.75
CA ARG A 140 2.51 -3.81 17.16
C ARG A 140 2.08 -2.39 16.82
N VAL A 141 0.77 -2.18 16.67
CA VAL A 141 0.12 -0.89 16.46
C VAL A 141 -1.22 -0.88 17.17
N ASN A 142 -1.52 0.19 17.90
CA ASN A 142 -2.81 0.41 18.52
C ASN A 142 -3.71 1.23 17.58
N LEU A 143 -4.54 0.53 16.82
CA LEU A 143 -5.45 1.14 15.82
C LEU A 143 -6.45 2.13 16.44
N ALA A 144 -6.88 1.91 17.69
CA ALA A 144 -7.82 2.80 18.37
C ALA A 144 -7.23 4.18 18.70
N LYS A 145 -5.90 4.32 18.68
CA LYS A 145 -5.18 5.60 18.86
C LYS A 145 -4.85 6.30 17.53
N LEU A 146 -5.22 5.70 16.41
CA LEU A 146 -5.04 6.29 15.09
C LEU A 146 -6.34 6.95 14.62
N VAL A 147 -6.21 7.85 13.63
CA VAL A 147 -7.35 8.26 12.82
C VAL A 147 -7.98 7.03 12.16
N LYS A 148 -9.30 7.03 11.91
CA LYS A 148 -9.95 5.92 11.21
C LYS A 148 -9.29 5.71 9.84
N LEU A 149 -8.89 4.48 9.56
CA LEU A 149 -8.25 4.05 8.30
C LEU A 149 -9.13 3.05 7.57
N ASN A 150 -8.83 2.83 6.29
CA ASN A 150 -9.40 1.74 5.50
C ASN A 150 -8.88 0.38 6.00
N LEU A 151 -7.59 0.31 6.37
CA LEU A 151 -6.86 -0.87 6.79
C LEU A 151 -6.73 -1.92 5.69
N TRP A 152 -5.50 -2.04 5.18
CA TRP A 152 -5.10 -3.08 4.24
C TRP A 152 -4.36 -4.19 5.00
N ILE A 153 -4.97 -5.36 5.16
CA ILE A 153 -4.41 -6.44 5.99
C ILE A 153 -3.99 -7.64 5.13
N ALA A 154 -2.78 -8.14 5.35
CA ALA A 154 -2.32 -9.40 4.77
C ALA A 154 -2.65 -10.60 5.65
N ARG A 155 -3.32 -11.58 5.06
CA ARG A 155 -3.51 -12.91 5.64
C ARG A 155 -3.82 -13.92 4.54
N TYR A 156 -2.91 -14.85 4.31
CA TYR A 156 -3.05 -15.85 3.24
C TYR A 156 -3.62 -17.17 3.78
N GLN A 157 -4.15 -17.99 2.87
CA GLN A 157 -4.65 -19.34 3.19
C GLN A 157 -5.70 -19.33 4.33
N ALA A 158 -6.55 -18.30 4.34
CA ALA A 158 -7.60 -18.11 5.31
C ALA A 158 -8.88 -17.68 4.58
N ASP A 159 -10.05 -17.90 5.21
CA ASP A 159 -11.34 -17.52 4.64
C ASP A 159 -11.73 -16.06 4.93
N GLN A 160 -10.99 -15.39 5.82
CA GLN A 160 -11.22 -14.00 6.20
C GLN A 160 -9.93 -13.31 6.71
N PRO A 161 -9.88 -11.96 6.72
CA PRO A 161 -8.69 -11.19 7.09
C PRO A 161 -8.25 -11.41 8.55
N GLY A 162 -9.18 -11.76 9.44
CA GLY A 162 -8.90 -12.03 10.86
C GLY A 162 -8.62 -10.78 11.71
N VAL A 163 -8.91 -9.59 11.18
CA VAL A 163 -8.88 -8.31 11.89
C VAL A 163 -10.21 -7.61 11.62
N ASP A 164 -10.77 -6.97 12.64
CA ASP A 164 -12.04 -6.26 12.50
C ASP A 164 -11.90 -5.00 11.63
N SER A 165 -12.98 -4.63 10.96
CA SER A 165 -13.07 -3.39 10.16
C SER A 165 -12.01 -3.27 9.05
N VAL A 166 -11.58 -4.39 8.48
CA VAL A 166 -10.67 -4.41 7.32
C VAL A 166 -11.40 -3.96 6.06
N GLY A 167 -10.86 -2.96 5.39
CA GLY A 167 -11.37 -2.45 4.12
C GLY A 167 -10.72 -3.08 2.89
N THR A 168 -9.45 -3.48 3.01
CA THR A 168 -8.72 -4.20 1.96
C THR A 168 -8.02 -5.43 2.51
N TRP A 169 -8.18 -6.59 1.89
CA TRP A 169 -7.57 -7.84 2.33
C TRP A 169 -6.67 -8.44 1.26
N GLN A 170 -5.36 -8.48 1.52
CA GLN A 170 -4.41 -9.22 0.69
C GLN A 170 -4.51 -10.71 1.03
N PHE A 171 -5.11 -11.48 0.13
CA PHE A 171 -5.45 -12.89 0.36
C PHE A 171 -4.46 -13.86 -0.29
N THR A 172 -3.61 -13.39 -1.21
CA THR A 172 -2.60 -14.21 -1.87
C THR A 172 -1.41 -13.39 -2.33
N SER A 173 -0.24 -14.02 -2.39
CA SER A 173 0.99 -13.52 -3.02
C SER A 173 1.30 -14.18 -4.37
N ASN A 174 0.40 -15.04 -4.87
CA ASN A 174 0.60 -15.76 -6.11
C ASN A 174 -0.70 -15.89 -6.90
N PHE A 175 -1.30 -14.75 -7.22
CA PHE A 175 -2.57 -14.71 -7.92
C PHE A 175 -2.48 -15.38 -9.30
N HIS A 176 -3.22 -16.48 -9.46
CA HIS A 176 -3.25 -17.30 -10.69
C HIS A 176 -1.86 -17.70 -11.23
N GLY A 177 -0.87 -17.90 -10.35
CA GLY A 177 0.49 -18.26 -10.75
C GLY A 177 1.33 -17.11 -11.32
N LEU A 178 0.82 -15.87 -11.31
CA LEU A 178 1.49 -14.70 -11.85
C LEU A 178 2.58 -14.13 -10.93
N LYS A 179 2.82 -14.71 -9.74
CA LYS A 179 3.75 -14.21 -8.72
C LYS A 179 3.51 -12.72 -8.42
N VAL A 180 2.23 -12.39 -8.23
CA VAL A 180 1.76 -11.06 -7.88
C VAL A 180 0.77 -11.18 -6.74
N ASP A 181 0.84 -10.20 -5.86
CA ASP A 181 -0.02 -10.08 -4.72
C ASP A 181 -1.39 -9.55 -5.17
N MET A 182 -2.44 -10.10 -4.57
CA MET A 182 -3.81 -9.71 -4.90
C MET A 182 -4.64 -9.54 -3.64
N SER A 183 -5.44 -8.48 -3.66
CA SER A 183 -6.30 -8.06 -2.58
C SER A 183 -7.75 -7.94 -3.00
N TYR A 184 -8.65 -8.22 -2.07
CA TYR A 184 -10.04 -7.80 -2.13
C TYR A 184 -10.18 -6.39 -1.54
N ASP A 185 -10.73 -5.46 -2.31
CA ASP A 185 -11.18 -4.14 -1.86
C ASP A 185 -12.70 -4.20 -1.63
N PHE A 186 -13.11 -4.22 -0.37
CA PHE A 186 -14.50 -4.47 0.01
C PHE A 186 -15.39 -3.25 -0.24
N PHE A 187 -14.83 -2.04 -0.13
CA PHE A 187 -15.60 -0.79 -0.11
C PHE A 187 -15.26 0.16 -1.25
N GLY A 188 -14.29 -0.18 -2.10
CA GLY A 188 -13.89 0.64 -3.23
C GLY A 188 -12.86 1.71 -2.89
N TYR A 189 -12.14 1.57 -1.76
CA TYR A 189 -11.19 2.57 -1.29
C TYR A 189 -10.02 2.76 -2.25
N TYR A 190 -9.66 1.72 -3.02
CA TYR A 190 -8.64 1.79 -4.07
C TYR A 190 -9.26 1.74 -5.47
N SER A 191 -10.41 1.09 -5.62
CA SER A 191 -10.99 0.74 -6.93
C SER A 191 -12.07 1.69 -7.46
N LYS A 192 -12.57 2.65 -6.67
CA LYS A 192 -13.65 3.59 -7.06
C LYS A 192 -13.33 5.08 -6.80
N VAL A 193 -12.06 5.38 -6.55
CA VAL A 193 -11.58 6.67 -5.99
C VAL A 193 -11.44 7.82 -6.95
#